data_AF-A0A2R5L3T7-F1
#
_entry.id   AF-A0A2R5L3T7-F1
#
_cell.length_a   1.000
_cell.length_b   1.000
_cell.length_c   1.000
_cell.angle_alpha   90.00
_cell.angle_beta   90.00
_cell.angle_gamma   90.00
#
_symmetry.space_group_name_H-M   'P 1'
#
loop_
_entity.id
_entity.type
_entity.pdbx_description
1 polymer ?
#
loop_
_entity_poly.entity_id
_entity_poly.type
_entity_poly.pdbx_seq_one_letter_code
_entity_poly.pdbx_strand_id
1 'polypeptide(L)'
;KRRPPVTLGRAKSSALRIAPLPAKEKALFVSRLDASTTVDEVSNSVSDVLQSSPFRCIKLQTRRDSHCSFYIVTDSAKFHLINNQEVWPEGCLFRPFRGKIPDTENLVTVAADNSEQNA
;
A
#
# COMPACT_ATOMS: atom_id res chain seq x y z
N LYS A 1 11.80 25.67 4.67
CA LYS A 1 13.01 25.16 5.39
C LYS A 1 13.04 23.64 5.31
N ARG A 2 14.09 23.02 4.75
CA ARG A 2 14.26 21.55 4.74
C ARG A 2 14.72 21.09 6.13
N ARG A 3 14.14 20.01 6.65
CA ARG A 3 14.63 19.38 7.89
C ARG A 3 16.01 18.76 7.62
N PRO A 4 16.96 18.83 8.56
CA PRO A 4 18.25 18.18 8.41
C PRO A 4 18.08 16.65 8.25
N PRO A 5 18.96 15.99 7.49
CA PRO A 5 18.91 14.54 7.31
C PRO A 5 19.16 13.82 8.65
N VAL A 6 18.60 12.63 8.78
CA VAL A 6 18.77 11.78 9.97
C VAL A 6 20.20 11.24 10.01
N THR A 7 20.86 11.33 11.16
CA THR A 7 22.18 10.73 11.42
C THR A 7 21.99 9.36 12.08
N LEU A 8 22.64 8.33 11.54
CA LEU A 8 22.60 6.97 12.10
C LEU A 8 23.76 6.74 13.08
N GLY A 9 23.50 6.04 14.18
CA GLY A 9 24.54 5.61 15.12
C GLY A 9 25.49 4.57 14.50
N ARG A 10 26.79 4.66 14.80
CA ARG A 10 27.84 3.78 14.25
C ARG A 10 28.50 2.87 15.30
N ALA A 11 28.16 3.02 16.58
CA ALA A 11 28.79 2.27 17.66
C ALA A 11 28.47 0.76 17.54
N LYS A 12 29.52 -0.07 17.46
CA LYS A 12 29.40 -1.53 17.34
C LYS A 12 29.38 -2.26 18.69
N SER A 13 29.83 -1.60 19.76
CA SER A 13 29.90 -2.15 21.12
C SER A 13 29.09 -1.29 22.07
N SER A 14 27.84 -1.67 22.30
CA SER A 14 26.89 -0.96 23.15
C SER A 14 25.95 -1.98 23.79
N ALA A 15 25.60 -1.79 25.07
CA ALA A 15 24.57 -2.58 25.73
C ALA A 15 23.14 -2.20 25.27
N LEU A 16 23.00 -1.10 24.51
CA LEU A 16 21.73 -0.61 24.00
C LEU A 16 21.26 -1.44 22.79
N ARG A 17 20.00 -1.87 22.80
CA ARG A 17 19.36 -2.59 21.69
C ARG A 17 18.67 -1.61 20.75
N ILE A 18 18.83 -1.81 19.44
CA ILE A 18 18.16 -1.01 18.41
C ILE A 18 16.77 -1.59 18.16
N ALA A 19 15.74 -0.73 18.15
CA ALA A 19 14.42 -1.12 17.69
C ALA A 19 14.43 -1.30 16.16
N PRO A 20 13.75 -2.34 15.61
CA PRO A 20 13.58 -2.49 14.18
C PRO A 20 12.99 -1.22 13.57
N LEU A 21 13.58 -0.72 12.49
CA LEU A 21 13.01 0.41 11.78
C LEU A 21 11.75 -0.09 11.05
N PRO A 22 10.58 0.55 11.23
CA PRO A 22 9.39 0.16 10.51
C PRO A 22 9.62 0.27 9.00
N ALA A 23 9.09 -0.70 8.25
CA ALA A 23 9.13 -0.68 6.80
C ALA A 23 8.56 0.65 6.29
N LYS A 24 9.23 1.26 5.31
CA LYS A 24 8.75 2.51 4.73
C LYS A 24 7.58 2.18 3.83
N GLU A 25 6.40 2.61 4.20
CA GLU A 25 5.21 2.47 3.35
C GLU A 25 5.11 3.62 2.34
N LYS A 26 4.55 3.32 1.18
CA LYS A 26 4.08 4.31 0.21
C LYS A 26 2.65 4.01 -0.18
N ALA A 27 1.91 5.07 -0.48
CA ALA A 27 0.53 4.98 -0.86
C ALA A 27 0.32 5.38 -2.32
N LEU A 28 -0.61 4.70 -2.98
CA LEU A 28 -1.10 4.97 -4.32
C LEU A 28 -2.57 5.38 -4.22
N PHE A 29 -2.91 6.46 -4.91
CA PHE A 29 -4.29 6.85 -5.14
C PHE A 29 -4.69 6.40 -6.54
N VAL A 30 -5.80 5.67 -6.62
CA VAL A 30 -6.37 5.15 -7.86
C VAL A 30 -7.82 5.65 -7.98
N SER A 31 -8.23 6.10 -9.15
CA SER A 31 -9.54 6.72 -9.39
C SER A 31 -10.02 6.49 -10.82
N ARG A 32 -11.29 6.81 -11.07
CA ARG A 32 -12.00 6.51 -12.32
C ARG A 32 -12.14 5.00 -12.61
N LEU A 33 -12.21 4.19 -11.56
CA LEU A 33 -12.68 2.82 -11.68
C LEU A 33 -14.20 2.80 -11.67
N ASP A 34 -14.79 1.75 -12.22
CA ASP A 34 -16.24 1.59 -12.30
C ASP A 34 -16.87 1.67 -10.90
N ALA A 35 -18.07 2.24 -10.79
CA ALA A 35 -18.73 2.40 -9.49
C ALA A 35 -18.99 1.06 -8.79
N SER A 36 -19.21 0.00 -9.57
CA SER A 36 -19.43 -1.37 -9.10
C SER A 36 -18.16 -2.06 -8.61
N THR A 37 -16.96 -1.55 -8.96
CA THR A 37 -15.69 -2.18 -8.58
C THR A 37 -15.56 -2.30 -7.06
N THR A 38 -15.25 -3.51 -6.60
CA THR A 38 -15.15 -3.88 -5.19
C THR A 38 -13.70 -3.81 -4.69
N VAL A 39 -13.53 -3.83 -3.37
CA VAL A 39 -12.18 -3.91 -2.76
C VAL A 39 -11.49 -5.21 -3.12
N ASP A 40 -12.23 -6.31 -3.22
CA ASP A 40 -11.68 -7.64 -3.48
C ASP A 40 -11.13 -7.75 -4.91
N GLU A 41 -11.83 -7.21 -5.90
CA GLU A 41 -11.35 -7.18 -7.29
C GLU A 41 -10.02 -6.42 -7.42
N VAL A 42 -9.93 -5.23 -6.81
CA VAL A 42 -8.69 -4.45 -6.80
C VAL A 42 -7.60 -5.16 -6.01
N SER A 43 -7.95 -5.77 -4.89
CA SER A 43 -6.99 -6.48 -4.03
C SER A 43 -6.42 -7.71 -4.74
N ASN A 44 -7.23 -8.49 -5.44
CA ASN A 44 -6.76 -9.63 -6.21
C ASN A 44 -5.80 -9.20 -7.32
N SER A 45 -6.18 -8.18 -8.10
CA SER A 45 -5.32 -7.64 -9.17
C SER A 45 -3.97 -7.12 -8.63
N VAL A 46 -3.99 -6.44 -7.49
CA VAL A 46 -2.77 -5.90 -6.85
C VAL A 46 -1.92 -7.00 -6.20
N SER A 47 -2.57 -8.02 -5.64
CA SER A 47 -1.90 -9.16 -5.01
C SER A 47 -1.04 -9.91 -6.02
N ASP A 48 -1.57 -10.14 -7.22
CA ASP A 48 -0.86 -10.80 -8.33
C ASP A 48 0.40 -10.02 -8.73
N VAL A 49 0.30 -8.69 -8.80
CA VAL A 49 1.43 -7.81 -9.15
C VAL A 49 2.48 -7.76 -8.03
N LEU A 50 2.04 -7.79 -6.77
CA LEU A 50 2.92 -7.69 -5.61
C LEU A 50 3.53 -9.03 -5.18
N GLN A 51 3.20 -10.13 -5.86
CA GLN A 51 3.65 -11.49 -5.56
C GLN A 51 3.38 -11.85 -4.10
N SER A 52 2.12 -11.71 -3.67
CA SER A 52 1.69 -11.99 -2.28
C SER A 52 2.43 -11.16 -1.23
N SER A 53 2.86 -9.94 -1.56
CA SER A 53 3.31 -9.01 -0.52
C SER A 53 2.11 -8.50 0.26
N PRO A 54 2.22 -8.29 1.59
CA PRO A 54 1.19 -7.59 2.32
C PRO A 54 1.01 -6.16 1.76
N PHE A 55 -0.25 -5.78 1.56
CA PHE A 55 -0.66 -4.43 1.23
C PHE A 55 -2.01 -4.14 1.88
N ARG A 56 -2.40 -2.87 1.92
CA ARG A 56 -3.73 -2.45 2.37
C ARG A 56 -4.45 -1.78 1.22
N CYS A 57 -5.70 -2.15 0.99
CA CYS A 57 -6.58 -1.53 0.00
C CYS A 57 -7.81 -0.97 0.70
N ILE A 58 -8.10 0.31 0.47
CA ILE A 58 -9.25 0.99 1.07
C ILE A 58 -10.03 1.65 -0.06
N LYS A 59 -11.32 1.30 -0.20
CA LYS A 59 -12.24 2.02 -1.09
C LYS A 59 -12.60 3.35 -0.44
N LEU A 60 -12.38 4.44 -1.16
CA LEU A 60 -12.63 5.80 -0.70
C LEU A 60 -14.09 6.18 -0.98
N GLN A 61 -14.72 6.82 0.00
CA GLN A 61 -16.04 7.41 -0.19
C GLN A 61 -15.95 8.58 -1.16
N THR A 62 -16.56 8.44 -2.34
CA THR A 62 -16.64 9.48 -3.36
C THR A 62 -17.96 10.23 -3.23
N ARG A 63 -17.97 11.51 -3.62
CA ARG A 63 -19.20 12.33 -3.68
C ARG A 63 -20.08 12.00 -4.90
N ARG A 64 -19.50 11.33 -5.91
CA ARG A 64 -20.18 10.99 -7.16
C ARG A 64 -20.21 9.47 -7.29
N ASP A 65 -21.37 8.94 -7.66
CA ASP A 65 -21.58 7.50 -7.84
C ASP A 65 -21.21 7.02 -9.24
N SER A 66 -20.63 7.88 -10.09
CA SER A 66 -20.23 7.51 -11.45
C SER A 66 -18.89 6.77 -11.53
N HIS A 67 -18.11 6.81 -10.46
CA HIS A 67 -16.82 6.13 -10.35
C HIS A 67 -16.45 5.98 -8.88
N CYS A 68 -15.60 5.01 -8.58
CA CYS A 68 -15.00 4.88 -7.27
C CYS A 68 -13.49 5.16 -7.30
N SER A 69 -12.91 5.31 -6.11
CA SER A 69 -11.49 5.57 -5.92
C SER A 69 -10.96 4.69 -4.79
N PHE A 70 -9.67 4.36 -4.84
CA PHE A 70 -9.02 3.50 -3.87
C PHE A 70 -7.72 4.12 -3.38
N TYR A 71 -7.38 3.77 -2.16
CA TYR A 71 -6.13 4.08 -1.50
C TYR A 71 -5.42 2.77 -1.18
N ILE A 72 -4.24 2.61 -1.77
CA ILE A 72 -3.48 1.36 -1.74
C ILE A 72 -2.14 1.62 -1.09
N VAL A 73 -1.85 0.96 0.03
CA VAL A 73 -0.59 1.09 0.77
C VAL A 73 0.23 -0.17 0.61
N THR A 74 1.48 -0.01 0.20
CA THR A 74 2.43 -1.12 0.07
C THR A 74 3.82 -0.70 0.53
N ASP A 75 4.75 -1.65 0.60
CA ASP A 75 6.16 -1.37 0.88
C ASP A 75 6.74 -0.44 -0.20
N SER A 76 7.50 0.57 0.23
CA SER A 76 8.23 1.48 -0.63
C SER A 76 9.15 0.77 -1.63
N ALA A 77 9.66 -0.43 -1.31
CA ALA A 77 10.48 -1.24 -2.19
C ALA A 77 9.68 -1.79 -3.37
N LYS A 78 8.42 -2.19 -3.13
CA LYS A 78 7.53 -2.76 -4.16
C LYS A 78 6.57 -1.75 -4.79
N PHE A 79 6.51 -0.53 -4.27
CA PHE A 79 5.63 0.54 -4.77
C PHE A 79 5.75 0.80 -6.28
N HIS A 80 6.94 0.62 -6.87
CA HIS A 80 7.12 0.83 -8.30
C HIS A 80 6.35 -0.18 -9.16
N LEU A 81 6.04 -1.37 -8.63
CA LEU A 81 5.31 -2.41 -9.34
C LEU A 81 3.87 -1.98 -9.60
N ILE A 82 3.20 -1.42 -8.59
CA ILE A 82 1.82 -0.94 -8.71
C ILE A 82 1.71 0.46 -9.32
N ASN A 83 2.79 1.25 -9.29
CA ASN A 83 2.86 2.56 -9.94
C ASN A 83 3.34 2.44 -11.40
N ASN A 84 2.77 1.48 -12.13
CA ASN A 84 3.02 1.19 -13.55
C ASN A 84 1.70 1.29 -14.33
N GLN A 85 1.74 1.81 -15.56
CA GLN A 85 0.59 1.97 -16.44
C GLN A 85 -0.01 0.62 -16.87
N GLU A 86 0.81 -0.43 -16.96
CA GLU A 86 0.37 -1.77 -17.39
C GLU A 86 -0.53 -2.48 -16.37
N VAL A 87 -0.57 -1.99 -15.13
CA VAL A 87 -1.34 -2.60 -14.03
C VAL A 87 -2.80 -2.12 -14.03
N TRP A 88 -3.07 -0.93 -14.57
CA TRP A 88 -4.38 -0.28 -14.43
C TRP A 88 -5.14 -0.29 -15.75
N PRO A 89 -6.48 -0.48 -15.74
CA PRO A 89 -7.30 -0.42 -16.94
C PRO A 89 -7.16 0.93 -17.67
N GLU A 90 -7.39 0.91 -18.98
CA GLU A 90 -7.37 2.12 -19.80
C GLU A 90 -8.37 3.17 -19.25
N GLY A 91 -7.92 4.42 -19.16
CA GLY A 91 -8.72 5.50 -18.60
C GLY A 91 -8.69 5.58 -17.05
N CYS A 92 -8.12 4.62 -16.34
CA CYS A 92 -7.89 4.74 -14.91
C CYS A 92 -6.86 5.85 -14.60
N LEU A 93 -7.08 6.58 -13.51
CA LEU A 93 -6.13 7.57 -13.00
C LEU A 93 -5.42 7.00 -11.78
N PHE A 94 -4.09 6.95 -11.80
CA PHE A 94 -3.30 6.56 -10.63
C PHE A 94 -2.16 7.55 -10.38
N ARG A 95 -1.82 7.78 -9.11
CA ARG A 95 -0.67 8.63 -8.72
C ARG A 95 -0.20 8.35 -7.29
N PRO A 96 1.07 8.63 -6.96
CA PRO A 96 1.55 8.56 -5.58
C PRO A 96 0.73 9.48 -4.66
N PHE A 97 0.24 8.93 -3.55
CA PHE A 97 -0.48 9.67 -2.53
C PHE A 97 0.49 10.14 -1.44
N ARG A 98 0.54 11.47 -1.23
CA ARG A 98 1.40 12.11 -0.24
C ARG A 98 0.58 12.48 0.99
N GLY A 99 0.22 11.47 1.76
CA GLY A 99 -0.58 11.62 2.99
C GLY A 99 -0.82 10.26 3.64
N LYS A 100 -1.49 10.27 4.79
CA LYS A 100 -2.01 9.07 5.45
C LYS A 100 -3.49 9.26 5.65
N ILE A 101 -4.27 8.24 5.30
CA ILE A 101 -5.67 8.18 5.68
C ILE A 101 -5.70 7.51 7.06
N PRO A 102 -6.32 8.11 8.08
CA PRO A 102 -6.47 7.47 9.37
C PRO A 102 -7.25 6.16 9.21
N ASP A 103 -6.85 5.13 9.94
CA ASP A 103 -7.50 3.82 9.91
C ASP A 103 -8.95 3.98 10.39
N THR A 104 -9.87 4.17 9.45
CA THR A 104 -11.30 4.34 9.72
C THR A 104 -11.94 3.02 9.33
N GLU A 105 -12.17 2.16 10.33
CA GLU A 105 -13.10 1.02 10.46
C GLU A 105 -13.39 0.06 9.27
N ASN A 106 -12.63 0.10 8.17
CA ASN A 106 -12.72 -0.85 7.06
C ASN A 106 -11.33 -1.37 6.71
N LEU A 107 -10.77 -2.20 7.61
CA LEU A 107 -9.49 -2.90 7.42
C LEU A 107 -9.75 -4.26 6.76
N VAL A 108 -9.49 -4.36 5.45
CA VAL A 108 -9.16 -5.65 4.83
C VAL A 108 -7.64 -5.76 4.80
N THR A 109 -7.09 -6.48 5.77
CA THR A 109 -5.68 -6.89 5.78
C THR A 109 -5.62 -8.22 5.05
N VAL A 110 -5.20 -8.21 3.78
CA VAL A 110 -4.89 -9.47 3.07
C VAL A 110 -3.47 -9.87 3.48
N ALA A 111 -3.38 -10.72 4.51
CA ALA A 111 -2.15 -11.42 4.83
C ALA A 111 -1.98 -12.52 3.77
N ALA A 112 -0.80 -12.59 3.15
CA ALA A 112 -0.44 -13.74 2.34
C ALA A 112 -0.43 -14.99 3.22
N ASP A 113 -1.24 -15.98 2.85
CA ASP A 113 -1.36 -17.28 3.50
C ASP A 113 0.01 -17.92 3.70
N ASN A 114 0.36 -18.22 4.96
CA ASN A 114 1.39 -19.21 5.29
C ASN A 114 0.69 -20.51 5.69
N SER A 115 0.39 -21.34 4.69
CA SER A 115 -0.02 -22.73 4.89
C SER A 115 1.22 -23.62 4.95
N GLU A 116 1.67 -23.98 6.16
CA GLU A 116 2.47 -25.18 6.39
C GLU A 116 1.84 -25.95 7.57
N GLN A 117 0.94 -26.88 7.23
CA GLN A 117 0.44 -27.89 8.17
C GLN A 117 1.55 -28.92 8.39
N ASN A 118 1.88 -29.16 9.66
CA ASN A 118 2.81 -30.15 10.16
C ASN A 118 2.52 -31.57 9.63
N ALA A 119 3.62 -32.30 9.47
CA ALA A 119 3.71 -33.76 9.30
C ALA A 119 3.09 -34.55 10.46
#